data_AF-A0A6N2EH74-F1
#
_entry.id   AF-A0A6N2EH74-F1
#
_cell.length_a   1.000
_cell.length_b   1.000
_cell.length_c   1.000
_cell.angle_alpha   90.00
_cell.angle_beta   90.00
_cell.angle_gamma   90.00
#
_symmetry.space_group_name_H-M   'P 1'
#
loop_
_entity.id
_entity.type
_entity.pdbx_description
1 polymer ?
#
loop_
_entity_poly.entity_id
_entity_poly.type
_entity_poly.pdbx_seq_one_letter_code
_entity_poly.pdbx_strand_id
1 'polypeptide(L)' 'MTEPALTSLGTPIPQRRLPRYGFHSHTELLNGRLAMVGFIALVAVEWKLGHGLLIW' A
#
# COMPACT_ATOMS: atom_id res chain seq x y z
N MET A 1 27.98 -0.13 20.23
CA MET A 1 27.71 0.80 19.12
C MET A 1 27.90 -0.01 17.84
N THR A 2 26.82 -0.38 17.15
CA THR A 2 26.88 -1.27 15.98
C THR A 2 27.29 -0.45 14.76
N GLU A 3 28.35 -0.84 14.06
CA GLU A 3 28.81 -0.14 12.85
C GLU A 3 27.71 -0.13 11.77
N PRO A 4 27.48 1.00 11.07
CA PRO A 4 26.48 1.08 10.03
C PRO A 4 26.93 0.25 8.82
N ALA A 5 26.05 -0.62 8.33
CA ALA A 5 26.29 -1.36 7.10
C ALA A 5 26.56 -0.39 5.94
N LEU A 6 27.63 -0.65 5.18
CA LEU A 6 28.10 0.20 4.09
C LEU A 6 27.64 -0.37 2.73
N THR A 7 27.31 0.52 1.80
CA THR A 7 27.10 0.17 0.38
C THR A 7 28.44 -0.19 -0.27
N SER A 8 28.42 -0.79 -1.47
CA SER A 8 29.62 -1.11 -2.26
C SER A 8 30.53 0.10 -2.55
N LEU A 9 30.02 1.32 -2.40
CA LEU A 9 30.73 2.59 -2.53
C LEU A 9 31.27 3.14 -1.19
N GLY A 10 31.20 2.37 -0.10
CA GLY A 10 31.70 2.77 1.22
C GLY A 10 30.83 3.81 1.94
N THR A 11 29.65 4.14 1.41
CA THR A 11 28.70 5.07 2.03
C THR A 11 27.75 4.34 2.98
N PRO A 12 27.31 4.98 4.09
CA PRO A 12 26.37 4.35 5.02
C PRO A 12 25.00 4.15 4.35
N ILE A 13 24.42 2.94 4.50
CA ILE A 13 23.12 2.62 3.92
C ILE A 13 22.03 3.44 4.62
N PRO A 14 21.24 4.25 3.88
CA PRO A 14 20.19 5.05 4.48
C PRO A 14 19.13 4.15 5.12
N GLN A 15 18.95 4.28 6.43
CA GLN A 15 17.92 3.56 7.17
C GLN A 15 16.57 4.26 6.96
N ARG A 16 15.62 3.58 6.30
CA ARG A 16 14.25 4.08 6.14
C ARG A 16 13.60 4.22 7.53
N ARG A 17 13.47 5.45 8.02
CA ARG A 17 12.74 5.76 9.26
C ARG A 17 11.25 5.85 8.94
N LEU A 18 10.43 5.13 9.71
CA LEU A 18 8.97 5.21 9.57
C LEU A 18 8.49 6.56 10.12
N PRO A 19 7.70 7.35 9.35
CA PRO A 19 7.18 8.62 9.83
C PRO A 19 6.22 8.42 11.03
N ARG A 20 6.28 9.33 12.01
CA ARG A 20 5.46 9.29 13.24
C ARG A 20 3.95 9.49 12.95
N TYR A 21 3.63 10.18 11.86
CA TYR A 21 2.27 10.52 11.43
C TYR A 21 2.10 10.24 9.94
N GLY A 22 0.89 9.82 9.51
CA GLY A 22 0.55 9.55 8.12
C GLY A 22 0.44 8.05 7.81
N PHE A 23 1.11 7.61 6.75
CA PHE A 23 1.13 6.22 6.28
C PHE A 23 1.88 5.31 7.26
N HIS A 24 1.18 4.92 8.33
CA HIS A 24 1.64 3.89 9.23
C HIS A 24 1.36 2.52 8.62
N SER A 25 2.26 1.55 8.82
CA SER A 25 2.16 0.24 8.15
C SER A 25 0.83 -0.47 8.42
N HIS A 26 0.26 -0.32 9.62
CA HIS A 26 -1.07 -0.87 9.94
C HIS A 26 -2.18 -0.22 9.08
N THR A 27 -2.16 1.10 8.95
CA THR A 27 -3.15 1.86 8.17
C THR A 27 -3.01 1.59 6.67
N GLU A 28 -1.79 1.44 6.16
CA GLU A 28 -1.54 1.05 4.77
C GLU A 28 -2.13 -0.34 4.47
N LEU A 29 -1.91 -1.32 5.35
CA LEU A 29 -2.45 -2.68 5.20
C LEU A 29 -3.98 -2.69 5.31
N LEU A 30 -4.55 -1.93 6.24
CA LEU A 30 -6.00 -1.81 6.40
C LEU A 30 -6.64 -1.20 5.14
N ASN A 31 -6.12 -0.07 4.66
CA ASN A 31 -6.61 0.60 3.46
C ASN A 31 -6.46 -0.28 2.22
N GLY A 32 -5.34 -1.00 2.09
CA GLY A 32 -5.14 -1.96 1.01
C GLY A 32 -6.19 -3.07 0.99
N ARG A 33 -6.55 -3.62 2.16
CA ARG A 33 -7.62 -4.64 2.28
C ARG A 33 -8.99 -4.08 1.92
N LEU A 34 -9.32 -2.89 2.42
CA LEU A 34 -10.57 -2.22 2.09
C LEU A 34 -10.68 -1.96 0.58
N ALA A 35 -9.59 -1.56 -0.08
CA ALA A 35 -9.55 -1.38 -1.52
C ALA A 35 -9.79 -2.71 -2.28
N MET A 36 -9.17 -3.82 -1.85
CA MET A 36 -9.41 -5.14 -2.46
C MET A 36 -10.88 -5.56 -2.34
N VAL A 37 -11.48 -5.38 -1.16
CA VAL A 37 -12.90 -5.69 -0.96
C VAL A 37 -13.79 -4.78 -1.80
N GLY A 38 -13.51 -3.48 -1.84
CA GLY A 38 -14.25 -2.52 -2.66
C GLY A 38 -14.21 -2.86 -4.15
N PHE A 39 -13.06 -3.29 -4.66
CA PHE A 39 -12.92 -3.72 -6.05
C PHE A 39 -13.74 -4.97 -6.36
N ILE A 40 -13.69 -5.99 -5.51
CA ILE A 40 -14.49 -7.22 -5.69
C ILE A 40 -15.98 -6.90 -5.62
N ALA A 41 -16.40 -6.05 -4.67
CA ALA A 41 -17.77 -5.62 -4.54
C ALA A 41 -18.24 -4.89 -5.80
N LEU A 42 -17.40 -4.02 -6.37
CA LEU A 42 -17.71 -3.31 -7.61
C LEU A 42 -17.99 -4.30 -8.76
N VAL A 43 -17.11 -5.28 -8.99
CA VAL A 43 -17.29 -6.31 -10.03
C VAL A 43 -18.58 -7.13 -9.79
N ALA A 44 -18.87 -7.49 -8.54
CA ALA A 44 -20.08 -8.24 -8.20
C ALA A 44 -21.36 -7.43 -8.48
N VAL A 45 -21.34 -6.13 -8.21
CA VAL A 45 -22.44 -5.21 -8.52
C VAL A 45 -22.61 -5.05 -10.03
N GLU A 46 -21.52 -4.84 -10.78
CA GLU A 46 -21.56 -4.72 -12.24
C GLU A 46 -22.16 -5.97 -12.90
N TRP A 47 -21.81 -7.16 -12.41
CA TRP A 47 -22.45 -8.40 -12.86
C TRP A 47 -23.96 -8.36 -12.59
N LYS A 48 -24.38 -8.00 -11.37
CA LYS A 48 -25.79 -8.00 -10.99
C LYS A 48 -26.63 -6.99 -11.77
N LEU A 49 -26.08 -5.83 -12.08
CA LEU A 49 -26.78 -4.78 -12.83
C LEU A 49 -26.81 -5.09 -14.33
N GLY A 50 -25.76 -5.73 -14.88
CA GLY A 50 -25.69 -6.06 -16.30
C GLY A 50 -25.37 -4.85 -17.20
N HIS A 51 -24.89 -3.76 -16.61
CA HIS A 51 -24.35 -2.57 -17.28
C HIS A 51 -23.15 -2.05 -16.48
N GLY A 52 -22.14 -1.52 -17.16
CA GLY A 52 -20.90 -1.10 -16.52
C GLY A 52 -21.08 0.16 -15.68
N LEU A 53 -20.67 0.11 -14.41
CA LEU A 53 -20.60 1.29 -13.53
C LEU A 53 -19.37 2.15 -13.83
N LEU A 54 -18.33 1.53 -14.41
CA LEU A 54 -17.11 2.19 -14.85
C LEU A 54 -17.16 2.71 -16.29
N ILE A 55 -18.27 2.51 -17.00
CA ILE A 55 -18.42 2.88 -18.41
C ILE A 55 -19.33 4.10 -18.46
N TRP A 56 -18.73 5.27 -18.77
CA TRP A 56 -19.43 6.52 -19.10
C TRP A 56 -19.81 6.53 -20.58
#